data_AF-K9VRR2-F1
#
_entry.id   AF-K9VRR2-F1
#
_cell.length_a   1.000
_cell.length_b   1.000
_cell.length_c   1.000
_cell.angle_alpha   90.00
_cell.angle_beta   90.00
_cell.angle_gamma   90.00
#
_symmetry.space_group_name_H-M   'P 1'
#
loop_
_entity.id
_entity.type
_entity.pdbx_description
1 polymer ?
#
loop_
_entity_poly.entity_id
_entity_poly.type
_entity_poly.pdbx_seq_one_letter_code
_entity_poly.pdbx_strand_id
1 'polypeptide(L)'
;MKYCLIISDLSYLEPINESESTVVVGGGNVYADTFATTTAGPGYAVAVAGGVAIGNQTYTNTVTNTTVKDFGSLEYSRANATATAYARTGNQTASSTIRSTSISFFGR
;
A
#
# COMPACT_ATOMS: atom_id res chain seq x y z
N MET A 1 -21.13 24.76 -2.01
CA MET A 1 -21.05 23.30 -2.27
C MET A 1 -19.59 23.00 -2.55
N LYS A 2 -18.90 22.39 -1.60
CA LYS A 2 -17.49 22.00 -1.69
C LYS A 2 -17.46 20.45 -1.65
N TYR A 3 -16.44 19.89 -2.29
CA TYR A 3 -16.39 18.49 -2.72
C TYR A 3 -15.56 17.65 -1.74
N CYS A 4 -16.16 16.57 -1.23
CA CYS A 4 -15.60 15.65 -0.25
C CYS A 4 -14.61 14.67 -0.91
N LEU A 5 -13.39 14.53 -0.38
CA LEU A 5 -12.41 13.54 -0.83
C LEU A 5 -12.67 12.22 -0.10
N ILE A 6 -13.38 11.31 -0.79
CA ILE A 6 -13.68 9.96 -0.32
C ILE A 6 -12.67 9.01 -0.95
N ILE A 7 -11.90 8.28 -0.13
CA ILE A 7 -11.15 7.12 -0.59
C ILE A 7 -12.08 5.90 -0.40
N SER A 8 -12.76 5.51 -1.48
CA SER A 8 -13.83 4.49 -1.50
C SER A 8 -13.43 3.11 -0.96
N ASP A 9 -12.14 2.83 -0.93
CA ASP A 9 -11.60 1.50 -0.62
C ASP A 9 -11.34 1.32 0.89
N LEU A 10 -11.58 2.37 1.69
CA LEU A 10 -11.42 2.41 3.14
C LEU A 10 -12.72 2.92 3.77
N SER A 11 -13.73 2.05 3.80
CA SER A 11 -15.10 2.34 4.26
C SER A 11 -15.24 2.87 5.71
N TYR A 12 -14.14 2.93 6.47
CA TYR A 12 -14.08 3.43 7.84
C TYR A 12 -13.42 4.83 7.96
N LEU A 13 -12.94 5.42 6.87
CA LEU A 13 -12.51 6.82 6.89
C LEU A 13 -13.75 7.72 6.81
N GLU A 14 -14.19 8.23 7.96
CA GLU A 14 -15.28 9.19 8.03
C GLU A 14 -14.94 10.47 7.25
N PRO A 15 -15.92 11.07 6.55
CA PRO A 15 -15.73 12.35 5.88
C PRO A 15 -15.43 13.44 6.91
N ILE A 16 -14.35 14.20 6.67
CA ILE A 16 -14.09 15.43 7.44
C ILE A 16 -15.19 16.43 7.07
N ASN A 17 -16.12 16.66 7.99
CA ASN A 17 -17.20 17.63 7.83
C ASN A 17 -16.59 19.02 7.60
N GLU A 18 -16.97 19.67 6.50
CA GLU A 18 -16.32 20.90 6.05
C GLU A 18 -16.53 22.11 6.94
N SER A 19 -17.42 22.03 7.94
CA SER A 19 -17.52 23.02 9.02
C SER A 19 -16.25 23.07 9.88
N GLU A 20 -15.36 22.08 9.79
CA GLU A 20 -14.01 22.08 10.37
C GLU A 20 -12.89 22.35 9.33
N SER A 21 -13.27 22.69 8.08
CA SER A 21 -12.37 22.99 6.97
C SER A 21 -11.83 24.42 7.00
N THR A 22 -11.25 24.82 8.14
CA THR A 22 -10.27 25.90 8.22
C THR A 22 -8.85 25.40 7.93
N VAL A 23 -8.65 24.09 7.76
CA VAL A 23 -7.36 23.54 7.35
C VAL A 23 -7.32 23.38 5.83
N VAL A 24 -7.16 24.50 5.13
CA VAL A 24 -6.36 24.47 3.91
C VAL A 24 -4.94 24.12 4.37
N VAL A 25 -4.54 22.85 4.26
CA VAL A 25 -3.11 22.52 4.36
C VAL A 25 -2.48 23.10 3.10
N GLY A 26 -1.78 24.23 3.25
CA GLY A 26 -1.06 24.91 2.17
C GLY A 26 -0.18 23.95 1.37
N GLY A 27 0.05 24.33 0.11
CA GLY A 27 0.86 23.58 -0.86
C GLY A 27 2.27 23.27 -0.36
N GLY A 28 2.41 22.09 0.23
CA GLY A 28 3.70 21.47 0.52
C GLY A 28 4.17 20.61 -0.65
N ASN A 29 5.46 20.28 -0.66
CA ASN A 29 6.00 19.35 -1.63
C ASN A 29 5.31 17.99 -1.49
N VAL A 30 4.76 17.52 -2.60
CA VAL A 30 4.22 16.17 -2.72
C VAL A 30 5.19 15.33 -3.53
N TYR A 31 5.34 14.07 -3.15
CA TYR A 31 6.16 13.10 -3.86
C TYR A 31 5.35 11.82 -4.07
N ALA A 32 5.37 11.30 -5.29
CA ALA A 32 4.79 10.01 -5.59
C ALA A 32 5.76 9.23 -6.47
N ASP A 33 5.87 7.93 -6.21
CA ASP A 33 6.75 7.05 -6.97
C ASP A 33 6.21 5.62 -6.99
N THR A 34 6.64 4.87 -7.98
CA THR A 34 6.35 3.44 -8.13
C THR A 34 7.61 2.70 -8.51
N PHE A 35 7.78 1.50 -7.98
CA PHE A 35 8.91 0.66 -8.33
C PHE A 35 8.44 -0.76 -8.62
N ALA A 36 9.18 -1.42 -9.49
CA ALA A 36 9.04 -2.85 -9.75
C ALA A 36 10.43 -3.45 -9.94
N THR A 37 10.69 -4.57 -9.28
CA THR A 37 11.94 -5.33 -9.40
C THR A 37 11.64 -6.81 -9.50
N THR A 38 12.40 -7.50 -10.35
CA THR A 38 12.31 -8.94 -10.52
C THR A 38 13.70 -9.54 -10.41
N THR A 39 13.82 -10.59 -9.60
CA THR A 39 15.05 -11.36 -9.44
C THR A 39 14.74 -12.82 -9.65
N ALA A 40 15.51 -13.51 -10.50
CA ALA A 40 15.36 -14.93 -10.74
C ALA A 40 16.72 -15.63 -10.63
N GLY A 41 16.68 -16.91 -10.26
CA GLY A 41 17.83 -17.79 -10.22
C GLY A 41 17.41 -19.25 -10.32
N PRO A 42 18.35 -20.19 -10.29
CA PRO A 42 18.02 -21.61 -10.30
C PRO A 42 17.03 -21.97 -9.19
N GLY A 43 15.86 -22.49 -9.57
CA GLY A 43 14.81 -22.93 -8.64
C GLY A 43 13.99 -21.82 -7.98
N TYR A 44 14.12 -20.54 -8.37
CA TYR A 44 13.26 -19.48 -7.82
C TYR A 44 13.09 -18.24 -8.71
N ALA A 45 11.98 -17.55 -8.50
CA ALA A 45 11.74 -16.19 -8.99
C ALA A 45 11.05 -15.34 -7.91
N VAL A 46 11.45 -14.09 -7.78
CA VAL A 46 10.84 -13.10 -6.89
C VAL A 46 10.49 -11.86 -7.71
N ALA A 47 9.26 -11.39 -7.57
CA ALA A 47 8.79 -10.12 -8.11
C ALA A 47 8.30 -9.24 -6.97
N VAL A 48 8.82 -8.02 -6.88
CA VAL A 48 8.39 -7.00 -5.93
C VAL A 48 7.88 -5.81 -6.71
N ALA A 49 6.72 -5.30 -6.34
CA ALA A 49 6.20 -4.04 -6.86
C ALA A 49 5.68 -3.19 -5.72
N GLY A 50 5.71 -1.89 -5.88
CA GLY A 50 5.14 -0.99 -4.89
C GLY A 50 4.92 0.41 -5.40
N GLY A 51 4.19 1.17 -4.60
CA GLY A 51 3.89 2.58 -4.86
C GLY A 51 3.85 3.35 -3.56
N VAL A 52 4.30 4.59 -3.60
CA VAL A 52 4.29 5.51 -2.47
C VAL A 52 3.71 6.85 -2.89
N ALA A 53 2.94 7.47 -2.01
CA ALA A 53 2.58 8.87 -2.11
C ALA A 53 2.79 9.55 -0.75
N ILE A 54 3.52 10.65 -0.75
CA ILE A 54 3.93 11.39 0.44
C ILE A 54 3.48 12.84 0.27
N GLY A 55 2.65 13.29 1.19
CA GLY A 55 2.37 14.70 1.41
C GLY A 55 3.02 15.18 2.72
N ASN A 56 2.87 16.46 3.02
CA ASN A 56 3.49 17.06 4.21
C ASN A 56 3.05 16.41 5.54
N GLN A 57 1.83 15.88 5.59
CA GLN A 57 1.24 15.25 6.78
C GLN A 57 0.52 13.93 6.46
N THR A 58 0.64 13.45 5.22
CA THR A 58 -0.03 12.24 4.74
C THR A 58 0.98 11.32 4.07
N TYR A 59 0.77 10.02 4.21
CA TYR A 59 1.62 9.01 3.60
C TYR A 59 0.79 7.78 3.25
N THR A 60 0.94 7.28 2.03
CA THR A 60 0.43 5.97 1.63
C THR A 60 1.54 5.18 0.98
N ASN A 61 1.55 3.87 1.24
CA ASN A 61 2.47 2.94 0.62
C ASN A 61 1.79 1.60 0.38
N THR A 62 2.03 1.01 -0.77
CA THR A 62 1.62 -0.34 -1.11
C THR A 62 2.83 -1.11 -1.60
N VAL A 63 2.99 -2.34 -1.12
CA VAL A 63 4.05 -3.25 -1.58
C VAL A 63 3.45 -4.63 -1.77
N THR A 64 3.71 -5.21 -2.93
CA THR A 64 3.43 -6.62 -3.24
C THR A 64 4.74 -7.36 -3.44
N ASN A 65 4.80 -8.60 -2.95
CA ASN A 65 5.93 -9.50 -3.11
C ASN A 65 5.40 -10.87 -3.49
N THR A 66 5.75 -11.31 -4.70
CA THR A 66 5.45 -12.65 -5.20
C THR A 66 6.74 -13.46 -5.27
N THR A 67 6.72 -14.65 -4.70
CA THR A 67 7.83 -15.60 -4.72
C THR A 67 7.34 -16.92 -5.30
N VAL A 68 8.05 -17.44 -6.28
CA VAL A 68 7.89 -18.80 -6.80
C VAL A 68 9.17 -19.56 -6.49
N LYS A 69 9.06 -20.79 -5.98
CA LYS A 69 10.20 -21.71 -5.88
C LYS A 69 9.86 -23.08 -6.42
N ASP A 70 10.84 -23.69 -7.07
CA ASP A 70 10.82 -25.08 -7.54
C ASP A 70 11.86 -25.88 -6.75
N PHE A 71 11.40 -26.85 -5.96
CA PHE A 71 12.23 -27.79 -5.21
C PHE A 71 12.28 -29.18 -5.88
N GLY A 72 11.96 -29.28 -7.18
CA GLY A 72 11.98 -30.49 -7.99
C GLY A 72 10.72 -31.35 -7.84
N SER A 73 10.38 -31.72 -6.60
CA SER A 73 9.16 -32.48 -6.26
C SER A 73 8.01 -31.62 -5.73
N LEU A 74 8.32 -30.37 -5.35
CA LEU A 74 7.38 -29.42 -4.77
C LEU A 74 7.63 -28.03 -5.36
N GLU A 75 6.64 -27.50 -6.05
CA GLU A 75 6.61 -26.11 -6.45
C GLU A 75 5.73 -25.34 -5.46
N TYR A 76 6.14 -24.14 -5.06
CA TYR A 76 5.25 -23.26 -4.31
C TYR A 76 5.27 -21.85 -4.87
N SER A 77 4.11 -21.21 -4.80
CA SER A 77 3.93 -19.79 -5.08
C SER A 77 3.38 -19.10 -3.83
N ARG A 78 3.92 -17.94 -3.50
CA ARG A 78 3.47 -17.09 -2.40
C ARG A 78 3.35 -15.66 -2.88
N ALA A 79 2.20 -15.05 -2.68
CA ALA A 79 2.00 -13.62 -2.87
C ALA A 79 1.68 -12.97 -1.52
N ASN A 80 2.39 -11.90 -1.19
CA ASN A 80 2.10 -11.06 -0.03
C ASN A 80 1.82 -9.64 -0.52
N ALA A 81 0.80 -8.99 0.02
CA ALA A 81 0.52 -7.58 -0.21
C ALA A 81 0.41 -6.86 1.14
N THR A 82 1.01 -5.68 1.24
CA THR A 82 0.85 -4.78 2.38
C THR A 82 0.48 -3.40 1.88
N ALA A 83 -0.52 -2.79 2.48
CA ALA A 83 -0.91 -1.41 2.25
C ALA A 83 -0.91 -0.67 3.59
N THR A 84 -0.29 0.50 3.63
CA THR A 84 -0.25 1.38 4.80
C THR A 84 -0.75 2.75 4.38
N ALA A 85 -1.61 3.34 5.22
CA ALA A 85 -2.03 4.72 5.11
C ALA A 85 -1.81 5.43 6.44
N TYR A 86 -1.40 6.69 6.38
CA TYR A 86 -1.14 7.55 7.51
C TYR A 86 -1.57 8.98 7.17
N ALA A 87 -2.22 9.64 8.11
CA ALA A 87 -2.56 11.05 8.04
C ALA A 87 -2.40 11.70 9.41
N ARG A 88 -1.95 12.95 9.41
CA ARG A 88 -1.82 13.77 10.60
C ARG A 88 -2.50 15.11 10.35
N THR A 89 -3.17 15.64 11.37
CA THR A 89 -3.70 17.01 11.39
C THR A 89 -3.48 17.59 12.79
N GLY A 90 -2.61 18.59 12.89
CA GLY A 90 -2.16 19.12 14.19
C GLY A 90 -1.57 18.03 15.11
N ASN A 91 -2.26 17.78 16.23
CA ASN A 91 -1.91 16.75 17.22
C ASN A 91 -2.63 15.41 17.01
N GLN A 92 -3.52 15.31 16.03
CA GLN A 92 -4.27 14.09 15.72
C GLN A 92 -3.56 13.27 14.65
N THR A 93 -3.60 11.95 14.79
CA THR A 93 -3.00 11.01 13.85
C THR A 93 -4.01 9.90 13.57
N ALA A 94 -4.17 9.54 12.29
CA ALA A 94 -4.89 8.37 11.83
C ALA A 94 -3.95 7.47 11.04
N SER A 95 -3.99 6.17 11.28
CA SER A 95 -3.22 5.21 10.50
C SER A 95 -4.00 3.91 10.30
N SER A 96 -3.72 3.24 9.19
CA SER A 96 -4.21 1.90 8.92
C SER A 96 -3.14 1.08 8.20
N THR A 97 -3.17 -0.23 8.43
CA THR A 97 -2.33 -1.19 7.71
C THR A 97 -3.12 -2.46 7.44
N ILE A 98 -3.15 -2.87 6.18
CA ILE A 98 -3.77 -4.12 5.73
C ILE A 98 -2.67 -5.02 5.17
N ARG A 99 -2.78 -6.31 5.48
CA ARG A 99 -1.89 -7.36 4.98
C ARG A 99 -2.72 -8.49 4.40
N SER A 100 -2.31 -8.95 3.22
CA SER A 100 -2.89 -10.13 2.57
C SER A 100 -1.76 -11.09 2.19
N THR A 101 -2.00 -12.38 2.35
CA THR A 101 -1.05 -13.43 1.98
C THR A 101 -1.79 -14.59 1.36
N SER A 102 -1.33 -15.04 0.20
CA SER A 102 -1.80 -16.25 -0.47
C SER A 102 -0.61 -17.18 -0.73
N ILE A 103 -0.79 -18.46 -0.46
CA ILE A 103 0.23 -19.49 -0.68
C ILE A 103 -0.44 -20.66 -1.39
N SER A 104 0.24 -21.19 -2.42
CA SER A 104 -0.17 -22.40 -3.13
C SER A 104 1.01 -23.34 -3.27
N PHE A 105 0.75 -24.63 -3.11
CA PHE A 105 1.72 -25.71 -3.25
C PHE A 105 1.26 -26.65 -4.36
N PHE A 106 2.20 -27.12 -5.16
CA PHE A 106 1.96 -28.05 -6.27
C PHE A 106 2.94 -29.21 -6.12
N GLY A 107 2.42 -30.43 -6.06
CA GLY A 107 3.22 -31.65 -6.20
C GLY A 107 3.21 -32.12 -7.66
N ARG A 108 4.32 -32.70 -8.11
CA ARG A 108 4.38 -33.41 -9.40
C ARG A 108 3.93 -34.86 -9.26
#